data_AF-A0A835XL92-F1
#
_entry.id   AF-A0A835XL92-F1
#
_cell.length_a   1.000
_cell.length_b   1.000
_cell.length_c   1.000
_cell.angle_alpha   90.00
_cell.angle_beta   90.00
_cell.angle_gamma   90.00
#
_symmetry.space_group_name_H-M   'P 1'
#
loop_
_entity.id
_entity.type
_entity.pdbx_description
1 polymer ?
#
loop_
_entity_poly.entity_id
_entity_poly.type
_entity_poly.pdbx_seq_one_letter_code
_entity_poly.pdbx_strand_id
1 'polypeptide(L)'
;MLRLLATHSPEAASALARACLSSRVGPGLAPRRPLVSVLLNYFRRPRKIGPLVDDLEEACVETGVACELVVNVDNPHEAAAWAAAAACRPGFVVPVFSHNLHEARGYNRAARMARGDILDDQLPPINPRWLTDLAALFRAYPRLGVLVDFAPMAFRASAFWSLGGLEEGWSLRGDCGITSDFEVSMRAWAAGWMVGAGTGLGGAAGWMVGAGTGLGGGGRASAGGVRGGGSGGGGCVA
;
A
#
# COMPACT_ATOMS: atom_id res chain seq x y z
N MET A 1 15.76 49.55 19.25
CA MET A 1 15.53 48.49 20.26
C MET A 1 14.02 48.35 20.46
N LEU A 2 13.38 47.42 19.75
CA LEU A 2 12.03 46.95 20.08
C LEU A 2 11.97 45.46 19.74
N ARG A 3 12.04 44.61 20.77
CA ARG A 3 11.89 43.16 20.68
C ARG A 3 10.40 42.85 20.50
N LEU A 4 10.01 42.26 19.37
CA LEU A 4 8.77 41.49 19.29
C LEU A 4 9.09 40.05 19.71
N LEU A 5 8.83 39.74 20.98
CA LEU A 5 8.74 38.36 21.45
C LEU A 5 7.32 37.87 21.15
N ALA A 6 7.15 37.15 20.04
CA ALA A 6 5.92 36.40 19.80
C ALA A 6 5.89 35.21 20.76
N THR A 7 5.17 35.35 21.87
CA THR A 7 4.82 34.26 22.78
C THR A 7 3.83 33.34 22.06
N HIS A 8 4.32 32.28 21.42
CA HIS A 8 3.45 31.23 20.91
C HIS A 8 2.96 30.39 22.10
N SER A 9 1.71 30.58 22.49
CA SER A 9 1.05 29.69 23.45
C SER A 9 0.99 28.26 22.89
N PRO A 10 1.31 27.23 23.67
CA PRO A 10 1.13 25.83 23.26
C PRO A 10 -0.32 25.51 22.86
N GLU A 11 -1.30 26.26 23.36
CA GLU A 11 -2.71 26.14 22.95
C GLU A 11 -2.94 26.67 21.54
N ALA A 12 -2.27 27.77 21.16
CA ALA A 12 -2.34 28.31 19.80
C ALA A 12 -1.65 27.36 18.79
N ALA A 13 -0.51 26.78 19.18
CA ALA A 13 0.16 25.76 18.39
C ALA A 13 -0.68 24.47 18.25
N SER A 14 -1.34 24.02 19.33
CA SER A 14 -2.24 22.88 19.30
C SER A 14 -3.52 23.15 18.51
N ALA A 15 -4.06 24.36 18.56
CA ALA A 15 -5.20 24.79 17.76
C ALA A 15 -4.86 24.85 16.26
N LEU A 16 -3.68 25.36 15.91
CA LEU A 16 -3.19 25.38 14.53
C LEU A 16 -2.92 23.94 14.03
N ALA A 17 -2.29 23.09 14.86
CA ALA A 17 -2.11 21.68 14.55
C ALA A 17 -3.46 20.99 14.32
N ARG A 18 -4.47 21.21 15.17
CA ARG A 18 -5.85 20.71 14.99
C ARG A 18 -6.58 21.30 13.78
N ALA A 19 -6.17 22.47 13.28
CA ALA A 19 -6.70 23.05 12.04
C ALA A 19 -6.07 22.41 10.80
N CYS A 20 -4.81 21.94 10.91
CA CYS A 20 -4.06 21.31 9.82
C CYS A 20 -4.03 19.78 9.88
N LEU A 21 -4.52 19.17 10.97
CA LEU A 21 -4.60 17.72 11.12
C LEU A 21 -5.60 17.15 10.11
N SER A 22 -5.18 16.11 9.40
CA SER A 22 -6.01 15.28 8.50
C SER A 22 -7.22 14.64 9.19
N SER A 23 -7.32 14.74 10.52
CA SER A 23 -8.49 14.34 11.31
C SER A 23 -9.75 15.19 11.06
N ARG A 24 -9.67 16.28 10.27
CA ARG A 24 -10.84 17.03 9.77
C ARG A 24 -11.37 16.55 8.42
N VAL A 25 -10.93 15.41 7.92
CA VAL A 25 -11.80 14.69 6.98
C VAL A 25 -13.03 14.29 7.80
N GLY A 26 -14.16 14.98 7.57
CA GLY A 26 -15.39 14.71 8.31
C GLY A 26 -15.69 13.20 8.31
N PRO A 27 -16.31 12.64 9.36
CA PRO A 27 -16.61 11.20 9.42
C PRO A 27 -17.51 10.71 8.26
N GLY A 28 -18.20 11.61 7.55
CA GLY A 28 -18.91 11.34 6.29
C GLY A 28 -18.15 11.68 5.00
N LEU A 29 -16.95 12.27 5.09
CA LEU A 29 -16.03 12.58 3.98
C LEU A 29 -14.84 11.61 3.92
N ALA A 30 -14.57 10.87 5.00
CA ALA A 30 -13.63 9.78 4.99
C ALA A 30 -14.41 8.53 4.59
N PRO A 31 -14.24 7.96 3.39
CA PRO A 31 -14.69 6.60 3.16
C PRO A 31 -14.19 5.71 4.31
N ARG A 32 -14.99 4.69 4.69
CA ARG A 32 -14.57 3.70 5.70
C ARG A 32 -13.10 3.36 5.46
N ARG A 33 -12.31 3.36 6.54
CA ARG A 33 -10.88 3.09 6.49
C ARG A 33 -10.64 1.90 5.53
N PRO A 34 -9.84 2.07 4.46
CA PRO A 34 -9.62 1.00 3.51
C PRO A 34 -9.01 -0.19 4.24
N LEU A 35 -9.33 -1.40 3.78
CA LEU A 35 -8.68 -2.62 4.25
C LEU A 35 -7.28 -2.73 3.64
N VAL A 36 -7.16 -2.44 2.34
CA VAL A 36 -5.93 -2.54 1.57
C VAL A 36 -5.54 -1.16 1.04
N SER A 37 -4.30 -0.74 1.28
CA SER A 37 -3.69 0.38 0.57
C SER A 37 -2.70 -0.16 -0.43
N VAL A 38 -2.99 0.05 -1.72
CA VAL A 38 -2.06 -0.31 -2.80
C VAL A 38 -1.06 0.82 -2.97
N LEU A 39 0.20 0.52 -2.73
CA LEU A 39 1.33 1.43 -2.78
C LEU A 39 1.95 1.36 -4.17
N LEU A 40 2.07 2.52 -4.81
CA LEU A 40 2.69 2.62 -6.11
C LEU A 40 3.87 3.57 -6.04
N ASN A 41 5.09 3.06 -6.29
CA ASN A 41 6.20 3.94 -6.62
C ASN A 41 6.17 4.22 -8.14
N TYR A 42 5.84 5.45 -8.53
CA TYR A 42 5.58 5.79 -9.92
C TYR A 42 6.67 6.67 -10.54
N PHE A 43 7.18 6.24 -11.70
CA PHE A 43 8.16 6.98 -12.49
C PHE A 43 7.86 6.93 -14.00
N ARG A 44 7.74 8.10 -14.64
CA ARG A 44 7.76 8.34 -16.10
C ARG A 44 6.90 7.42 -16.98
N ARG A 45 5.59 7.34 -16.76
CA ARG A 45 4.67 6.60 -17.65
C ARG A 45 3.32 7.30 -17.86
N PRO A 46 3.27 8.58 -18.29
CA PRO A 46 2.05 9.42 -18.18
C PRO A 46 0.80 8.78 -18.80
N ARG A 47 0.96 8.05 -19.91
CA ARG A 47 -0.14 7.32 -20.59
C ARG A 47 -0.74 6.17 -19.78
N LYS A 48 -0.11 5.75 -18.68
CA LYS A 48 -0.55 4.67 -17.81
C LYS A 48 -1.29 5.14 -16.57
N ILE A 49 -1.34 6.45 -16.28
CA ILE A 49 -2.00 6.97 -15.07
C ILE A 49 -3.49 6.63 -15.07
N GLY A 50 -4.23 7.03 -16.11
CA GLY A 50 -5.66 6.74 -16.24
C GLY A 50 -5.96 5.24 -16.14
N PRO A 51 -5.41 4.41 -17.06
CA PRO A 51 -5.66 2.97 -17.02
C PRO A 51 -5.34 2.30 -15.69
N LEU A 52 -4.21 2.65 -15.05
CA LEU A 52 -3.85 2.05 -13.76
C LEU A 52 -4.86 2.38 -12.66
N VAL A 53 -5.33 3.63 -12.63
CA VAL A 53 -6.31 4.09 -11.66
C VAL A 53 -7.67 3.42 -11.92
N ASP A 54 -8.10 3.35 -13.17
CA ASP A 54 -9.35 2.71 -13.59
C ASP A 54 -9.34 1.21 -13.27
N ASP A 55 -8.31 0.48 -13.70
CA ASP A 55 -8.17 -0.96 -13.50
C ASP A 55 -8.18 -1.32 -11.99
N LEU A 56 -7.54 -0.49 -11.16
CA LEU A 56 -7.50 -0.73 -9.72
C LEU A 56 -8.82 -0.37 -9.02
N GLU A 57 -9.48 0.72 -9.42
CA GLU A 57 -10.79 1.10 -8.89
C GLU A 57 -11.84 0.03 -9.25
N GLU A 58 -11.82 -0.45 -10.50
CA GLU A 58 -12.67 -1.56 -10.96
C GLU A 58 -12.41 -2.83 -10.15
N ALA A 59 -11.14 -3.19 -9.89
CA ALA A 59 -10.80 -4.35 -9.07
C ALA A 59 -11.34 -4.23 -7.62
N CYS A 60 -11.25 -3.03 -7.01
CA CYS A 60 -11.81 -2.77 -5.68
C CYS A 60 -13.34 -2.94 -5.68
N VAL A 61 -14.02 -2.41 -6.70
CA VAL A 61 -15.48 -2.49 -6.84
C VAL A 61 -15.93 -3.93 -7.09
N GLU A 62 -15.31 -4.65 -8.03
CA GLU A 62 -15.68 -6.02 -8.39
C GLU A 62 -15.51 -6.98 -7.20
N THR A 63 -14.44 -6.82 -6.42
CA THR A 63 -14.16 -7.68 -5.27
C THR A 63 -14.92 -7.26 -4.01
N GLY A 64 -15.44 -6.03 -3.96
CA GLY A 64 -16.01 -5.42 -2.77
C GLY A 64 -14.99 -5.17 -1.65
N VAL A 65 -13.69 -5.28 -1.95
CA VAL A 65 -12.63 -4.95 -1.00
C VAL A 65 -12.49 -3.43 -0.93
N ALA A 66 -12.63 -2.86 0.26
CA ALA A 66 -12.34 -1.45 0.46
C ALA A 66 -10.84 -1.20 0.28
N CYS A 67 -10.45 -0.55 -0.82
CA CYS A 67 -9.06 -0.18 -1.08
C CYS A 67 -8.87 1.29 -1.47
N GLU A 68 -7.62 1.73 -1.39
CA GLU A 68 -7.15 3.02 -1.91
C GLU A 68 -5.83 2.84 -2.67
N LEU A 69 -5.52 3.76 -3.56
CA LEU A 69 -4.24 3.88 -4.26
C LEU A 69 -3.42 4.99 -3.63
N VAL A 70 -2.27 4.64 -3.05
CA VAL A 70 -1.31 5.61 -2.51
C VAL A 70 -0.08 5.62 -3.40
N VAL A 71 0.11 6.71 -4.14
CA VAL A 71 1.15 6.79 -5.17
C VAL A 71 2.25 7.74 -4.74
N ASN A 72 3.47 7.23 -4.59
CA ASN A 72 4.66 8.07 -4.58
C ASN A 72 4.95 8.53 -6.01
N VAL A 73 4.71 9.80 -6.29
CA VAL A 73 4.97 10.41 -7.61
C VAL A 73 6.40 10.89 -7.60
N ASP A 74 7.31 10.15 -8.24
CA ASP A 74 8.76 10.39 -8.14
C ASP A 74 9.34 11.27 -9.27
N ASN A 75 8.49 11.76 -10.17
CA ASN A 75 8.86 12.66 -11.26
C ASN A 75 7.94 13.90 -11.26
N PRO A 76 8.48 15.14 -11.17
CA PRO A 76 7.65 16.34 -11.09
C PRO A 76 6.78 16.56 -12.33
N HIS A 77 7.18 16.03 -13.49
CA HIS A 77 6.49 16.28 -14.75
C HIS A 77 5.09 15.65 -14.82
N GLU A 78 4.80 14.61 -14.04
CA GLU A 78 3.47 13.99 -13.96
C GLU A 78 2.67 14.40 -12.73
N ALA A 79 3.19 15.33 -11.89
CA ALA A 79 2.51 15.74 -10.67
C ALA A 79 1.10 16.31 -10.94
N ALA A 80 0.95 17.11 -12.00
CA ALA A 80 -0.34 17.66 -12.40
C ALA A 80 -1.35 16.58 -12.81
N ALA A 81 -0.90 15.55 -13.53
CA ALA A 81 -1.77 14.45 -13.95
C ALA A 81 -2.24 13.60 -12.76
N TRP A 82 -1.36 13.33 -11.80
CA TRP A 82 -1.72 12.64 -10.57
C TRP A 82 -2.62 13.47 -9.66
N ALA A 83 -2.41 14.79 -9.59
CA ALA A 83 -3.31 15.69 -8.87
C ALA A 83 -4.71 15.70 -9.50
N ALA A 84 -4.81 15.72 -10.84
CA ALA A 84 -6.08 15.62 -11.56
C ALA A 84 -6.77 14.27 -11.29
N ALA A 85 -6.04 13.15 -11.33
CA ALA A 85 -6.58 11.83 -11.01
C ALA A 85 -7.16 11.78 -9.57
N ALA A 86 -6.48 12.40 -8.60
CA ALA A 86 -6.96 12.51 -7.22
C ALA A 86 -8.20 13.39 -7.08
N ALA A 87 -8.27 14.50 -7.81
CA ALA A 87 -9.46 15.34 -7.84
C ALA A 87 -10.68 14.62 -8.46
N CYS A 88 -10.46 13.79 -9.49
CA CYS A 88 -11.51 12.99 -10.13
C CYS A 88 -12.01 11.84 -9.26
N ARG A 89 -11.17 11.31 -8.35
CA ARG A 89 -11.50 10.15 -7.49
C ARG A 89 -11.22 10.45 -6.01
N PRO A 90 -12.00 11.36 -5.40
CA PRO A 90 -11.76 11.80 -4.03
C PRO A 90 -11.78 10.63 -3.04
N GLY A 91 -10.72 10.52 -2.23
CA GLY A 91 -10.63 9.49 -1.20
C GLY A 91 -10.17 8.11 -1.68
N PHE A 92 -10.00 7.91 -2.98
CA PHE A 92 -9.42 6.70 -3.56
C PHE A 92 -7.94 6.90 -3.96
N VAL A 93 -7.60 7.97 -4.68
CA VAL A 93 -6.20 8.26 -5.08
C VAL A 93 -5.56 9.26 -4.12
N VAL A 94 -4.42 8.87 -3.55
CA VAL A 94 -3.62 9.68 -2.61
C VAL A 94 -2.21 9.89 -3.19
N PRO A 95 -1.96 11.01 -3.88
CA PRO A 95 -0.64 11.31 -4.42
C PRO A 95 0.30 11.85 -3.34
N VAL A 96 1.48 11.27 -3.27
CA VAL A 96 2.60 11.69 -2.44
C VAL A 96 3.67 12.24 -3.36
N PHE A 97 3.69 13.56 -3.51
CA PHE A 97 4.66 14.22 -4.38
C PHE A 97 6.05 14.20 -3.75
N SER A 98 6.95 13.50 -4.40
CA SER A 98 8.36 13.46 -4.05
C SER A 98 9.20 13.54 -5.32
N HIS A 99 10.50 13.72 -5.20
CA HIS A 99 11.35 13.87 -6.38
C HIS A 99 12.67 13.15 -6.15
N ASN A 100 13.02 12.26 -7.09
CA ASN A 100 14.27 11.52 -7.10
C ASN A 100 14.52 10.75 -5.79
N LEU A 101 13.48 10.05 -5.35
CA LEU A 101 13.53 9.09 -4.26
C LEU A 101 13.74 7.69 -4.83
N HIS A 102 14.73 7.02 -4.28
CA HIS A 102 14.88 5.59 -4.45
C HIS A 102 13.63 4.82 -3.99
N GLU A 103 13.41 3.64 -4.56
CA GLU A 103 12.27 2.75 -4.34
C GLU A 103 11.87 2.57 -2.87
N ALA A 104 12.79 2.13 -2.00
CA ALA A 104 12.52 1.94 -0.57
C ALA A 104 12.03 3.23 0.13
N ARG A 105 12.62 4.37 -0.23
CA ARG A 105 12.21 5.70 0.30
C ARG A 105 10.82 6.08 -0.21
N GLY A 106 10.53 5.79 -1.47
CA GLY A 106 9.22 5.99 -2.09
C GLY A 106 8.14 5.20 -1.37
N TYR A 107 8.35 3.89 -1.18
CA TYR A 107 7.43 3.02 -0.45
C TYR A 107 7.23 3.44 1.00
N ASN A 108 8.30 3.76 1.74
CA ASN A 108 8.16 4.26 3.11
C ASN A 108 7.32 5.54 3.19
N ARG A 109 7.43 6.44 2.20
CA ARG A 109 6.61 7.66 2.16
C ARG A 109 5.16 7.39 1.78
N ALA A 110 4.93 6.53 0.78
CA ALA A 110 3.58 6.09 0.43
C ALA A 110 2.91 5.41 1.62
N ALA A 111 3.59 4.47 2.28
CA ALA A 111 3.09 3.79 3.47
C ALA A 111 2.70 4.76 4.59
N ARG A 112 3.46 5.85 4.82
CA ARG A 112 3.10 6.87 5.84
C ARG A 112 1.77 7.58 5.56
N MET A 113 1.32 7.61 4.30
CA MET A 113 0.04 8.20 3.90
C MET A 113 -1.07 7.14 3.77
N ALA A 114 -0.71 5.86 3.75
CA ALA A 114 -1.63 4.75 3.68
C ALA A 114 -2.45 4.60 4.96
N ARG A 115 -3.74 4.26 4.78
CA ARG A 115 -4.70 4.06 5.86
C ARG A 115 -5.06 2.58 6.04
N GLY A 116 -4.72 1.73 5.07
CA GLY A 116 -4.98 0.30 5.04
C GLY A 116 -4.43 -0.48 6.24
N ASP A 117 -5.06 -1.59 6.57
CA ASP A 117 -4.50 -2.59 7.48
C ASP A 117 -3.52 -3.53 6.77
N ILE A 118 -3.65 -3.62 5.44
CA ILE A 118 -2.74 -4.33 4.54
C ILE A 118 -2.15 -3.29 3.58
N LEU A 119 -0.83 -3.33 3.43
CA LEU A 119 -0.10 -2.58 2.40
C LEU A 119 0.27 -3.57 1.31
N ASP A 120 0.07 -3.21 0.06
CA ASP A 120 0.36 -4.09 -1.08
C ASP A 120 0.97 -3.25 -2.20
N ASP A 121 1.91 -3.78 -2.98
CA ASP A 121 2.50 -3.06 -4.12
C ASP A 121 2.21 -3.71 -5.49
N GLN A 122 1.27 -4.66 -5.53
CA GLN A 122 0.87 -5.33 -6.75
C GLN A 122 0.10 -4.36 -7.64
N LEU A 123 0.64 -4.09 -8.83
CA LEU A 123 -0.14 -3.49 -9.91
C LEU A 123 -1.28 -4.44 -10.31
N PRO A 124 -2.49 -3.94 -10.63
CA PRO A 124 -3.64 -4.79 -10.91
C PRO A 124 -3.29 -5.85 -11.97
N PRO A 125 -3.24 -7.15 -11.58
CA PRO A 125 -3.07 -8.24 -12.52
C PRO A 125 -4.38 -8.46 -13.26
N ILE A 126 -4.36 -9.35 -14.27
CA ILE A 126 -5.53 -9.67 -15.09
C ILE A 126 -6.74 -10.13 -14.26
N ASN A 127 -6.53 -10.72 -13.08
CA ASN A 127 -7.58 -11.25 -12.22
C ASN A 127 -7.69 -10.45 -10.91
N PRO A 128 -8.78 -9.71 -10.65
CA PRO A 128 -8.93 -8.86 -9.47
C PRO A 128 -9.06 -9.65 -8.16
N ARG A 129 -9.29 -10.96 -8.21
CA ARG A 129 -9.41 -11.83 -7.02
C ARG A 129 -8.20 -11.78 -6.08
N TRP A 130 -7.04 -11.32 -6.56
CA TRP A 130 -5.87 -11.13 -5.72
C TRP A 130 -6.16 -10.29 -4.47
N LEU A 131 -7.02 -9.26 -4.55
CA LEU A 131 -7.42 -8.44 -3.40
C LEU A 131 -8.15 -9.27 -2.34
N THR A 132 -9.12 -10.08 -2.78
CA THR A 132 -9.89 -10.97 -1.90
C THR A 132 -9.02 -12.06 -1.30
N ASP A 133 -8.15 -12.65 -2.10
CA ASP A 133 -7.22 -13.70 -1.67
C ASP A 133 -6.20 -13.16 -0.66
N LEU A 134 -5.66 -11.97 -0.92
CA LEU A 134 -4.76 -11.27 -0.01
C LEU A 134 -5.43 -10.96 1.32
N ALA A 135 -6.62 -10.37 1.29
CA ALA A 135 -7.41 -10.09 2.48
C ALA A 135 -7.74 -11.37 3.28
N ALA A 136 -8.11 -12.44 2.58
CA ALA A 136 -8.39 -13.73 3.20
C ALA A 136 -7.15 -14.33 3.86
N LEU A 137 -5.97 -14.20 3.22
CA LEU A 137 -4.71 -14.71 3.75
C LEU A 137 -4.29 -13.99 5.04
N PHE A 138 -4.28 -12.65 5.04
CA PHE A 138 -3.96 -11.87 6.24
C PHE A 138 -5.00 -12.05 7.36
N ARG A 139 -6.26 -12.38 7.03
CA ARG A 139 -7.27 -12.75 8.02
C ARG A 139 -7.02 -14.13 8.62
N ALA A 140 -6.67 -15.12 7.78
CA ALA A 140 -6.41 -16.49 8.20
C ALA A 140 -5.13 -16.63 9.05
N TYR A 141 -4.12 -15.79 8.79
CA TYR A 141 -2.85 -15.79 9.50
C TYR A 141 -2.60 -14.43 10.17
N PRO A 142 -3.12 -14.19 11.40
CA PRO A 142 -2.94 -12.93 12.12
C PRO A 142 -1.47 -12.54 12.36
N ARG A 143 -0.56 -13.54 12.40
CA ARG A 143 0.88 -13.35 12.52
C ARG A 143 1.60 -13.21 11.18
N LEU A 144 0.94 -13.34 10.03
CA LEU A 144 1.53 -13.00 8.74
C LEU A 144 1.83 -11.50 8.72
N GLY A 145 3.11 -11.18 8.65
CA GLY A 145 3.61 -9.80 8.64
C GLY A 145 4.06 -9.36 7.25
N VAL A 146 4.69 -10.27 6.51
CA VAL A 146 5.26 -10.03 5.17
C VAL A 146 4.88 -11.18 4.25
N LEU A 147 4.44 -10.86 3.05
CA LEU A 147 4.21 -11.77 1.94
C LEU A 147 5.11 -11.30 0.78
N VAL A 148 5.99 -12.17 0.30
CA VAL A 148 6.96 -11.84 -0.76
C VAL A 148 6.80 -12.77 -1.96
N ASP A 149 6.72 -12.16 -3.13
CA ASP A 149 7.17 -12.67 -4.42
C ASP A 149 8.10 -11.60 -5.02
N PHE A 150 8.88 -11.90 -6.06
CA PHE A 150 9.85 -10.99 -6.70
C PHE A 150 9.16 -9.75 -7.34
N ALA A 151 8.61 -8.86 -6.50
CA ALA A 151 7.52 -7.92 -6.77
C ALA A 151 6.27 -8.62 -7.37
N PRO A 152 5.24 -8.91 -6.55
CA PRO A 152 4.76 -8.04 -5.45
C PRO A 152 5.16 -8.44 -4.02
N MET A 153 5.14 -7.43 -3.14
CA MET A 153 5.16 -7.55 -1.69
C MET A 153 3.86 -7.05 -1.07
N ALA A 154 3.43 -7.75 -0.03
CA ALA A 154 2.36 -7.26 0.84
C ALA A 154 2.74 -7.35 2.31
N PHE A 155 2.27 -6.39 3.09
CA PHE A 155 2.58 -6.25 4.50
C PHE A 155 1.30 -6.11 5.30
N ARG A 156 1.30 -6.67 6.50
CA ARG A 156 0.43 -6.16 7.55
C ARG A 156 0.95 -4.79 7.97
N ALA A 157 0.12 -3.75 7.97
CA ALA A 157 0.56 -2.39 8.29
C ALA A 157 1.24 -2.32 9.67
N SER A 158 0.72 -3.04 10.68
CA SER A 158 1.36 -3.10 12.00
C SER A 158 2.74 -3.77 11.98
N ALA A 159 2.94 -4.79 11.15
CA ALA A 159 4.24 -5.43 10.98
C ALA A 159 5.22 -4.44 10.33
N PHE A 160 4.83 -3.82 9.22
CA PHE A 160 5.65 -2.81 8.53
C PHE A 160 6.16 -1.73 9.49
N TRP A 161 5.27 -1.15 10.31
CA TRP A 161 5.66 -0.13 11.28
C TRP A 161 6.49 -0.67 12.45
N SER A 162 6.18 -1.86 12.95
CA SER A 162 6.95 -2.47 14.05
C SER A 162 8.40 -2.76 13.65
N LEU A 163 8.64 -3.00 12.35
CA LEU A 163 9.96 -3.28 11.80
C LEU A 163 10.73 -1.99 11.45
N GLY A 164 10.04 -0.84 11.35
CA GLY A 164 10.64 0.43 10.94
C GLY A 164 10.54 0.73 9.44
N GLY A 165 9.70 0.00 8.69
CA GLY A 165 9.57 0.12 7.24
C GLY A 165 10.69 -0.59 6.48
N LEU A 166 10.92 -0.19 5.22
CA LEU A 166 12.04 -0.67 4.39
C LEU A 166 13.34 0.07 4.73
N GLU A 167 14.47 -0.63 4.64
CA GLU A 167 15.80 -0.05 4.88
C GLU A 167 16.18 0.93 3.75
N GLU A 168 16.32 2.21 4.10
CA GLU A 168 16.55 3.27 3.11
C GLU A 168 18.03 3.41 2.72
N GLY A 169 18.98 2.87 3.51
CA GLY A 169 20.41 3.08 3.36
C GLY A 169 21.13 2.13 2.40
N TRP A 170 20.48 1.05 1.94
CA TRP A 170 21.15 -0.02 1.20
C TRP A 170 21.25 0.22 -0.31
N SER A 171 20.67 1.31 -0.80
CA SER A 171 20.55 1.57 -2.24
C SER A 171 20.68 3.05 -2.58
N LEU A 172 21.37 3.32 -3.68
CA LEU A 172 21.57 4.67 -4.17
C LEU A 172 20.27 5.22 -4.77
N ARG A 173 20.23 6.54 -4.95
CA ARG A 173 19.11 7.18 -5.67
C ARG A 173 19.05 6.63 -7.09
N GLY A 174 17.90 6.10 -7.48
CA GLY A 174 17.67 5.52 -8.81
C GLY A 174 17.90 4.01 -8.93
N ASP A 175 18.50 3.35 -7.92
CA ASP A 175 18.65 1.90 -7.94
C ASP A 175 17.30 1.19 -7.77
N CYS A 176 17.23 -0.09 -8.14
CA CYS A 176 16.15 -0.98 -7.72
C CYS A 176 16.45 -1.53 -6.32
N GLY A 177 15.44 -1.62 -5.46
CA GLY A 177 15.54 -2.11 -4.09
C GLY A 177 15.60 -3.63 -3.99
N ILE A 178 16.40 -4.30 -4.85
CA ILE A 178 16.42 -5.77 -5.06
C ILE A 178 16.64 -6.58 -3.77
N THR A 179 17.25 -6.00 -2.74
CA THR A 179 17.51 -6.68 -1.47
C THR A 179 16.48 -6.38 -0.39
N SER A 180 15.54 -5.46 -0.65
CA SER A 180 14.64 -4.93 0.39
C SER A 180 13.61 -5.97 0.83
N ASP A 181 13.17 -6.83 -0.09
CA ASP A 181 12.26 -7.95 0.14
C ASP A 181 12.89 -9.01 1.08
N PHE A 182 14.14 -9.39 0.82
CA PHE A 182 14.91 -10.30 1.65
C PHE A 182 15.18 -9.70 3.03
N GLU A 183 15.68 -8.46 3.06
CA GLU A 183 16.07 -7.76 4.29
C GLU A 183 14.87 -7.60 5.24
N VAL A 184 13.73 -7.10 4.73
CA VAL A 184 12.53 -6.92 5.56
C VAL A 184 11.94 -8.25 6.00
N SER A 185 12.04 -9.30 5.17
CA SER A 185 11.63 -10.67 5.52
C SER A 185 12.48 -11.24 6.66
N MET A 186 13.79 -11.02 6.64
CA MET A 186 14.69 -11.46 7.72
C MET A 186 14.39 -10.73 9.02
N ARG A 187 14.16 -9.41 8.99
CA ARG A 187 13.72 -8.64 10.17
C ARG A 187 12.37 -9.13 10.68
N ALA A 188 11.41 -9.35 9.80
CA ALA A 188 10.09 -9.86 10.15
C ALA A 188 10.19 -11.21 10.86
N TRP A 189 10.93 -12.15 10.28
CA TRP A 189 11.19 -13.46 10.87
C TRP A 189 11.84 -13.36 12.25
N ALA A 190 12.91 -12.56 12.37
CA ALA A 190 13.63 -12.36 13.62
C ALA A 190 12.76 -11.71 14.71
N ALA A 191 11.84 -10.82 14.33
CA ALA A 191 10.88 -10.19 15.22
C ALA A 191 9.66 -11.08 15.55
N GLY A 192 9.61 -12.32 15.04
CA GLY A 192 8.54 -13.27 15.31
C GLY A 192 7.28 -13.04 14.47
N TRP A 193 7.34 -12.31 13.37
CA TRP A 193 6.29 -12.35 12.34
C TRP A 193 6.43 -13.62 11.50
N MET A 194 5.30 -14.11 10.97
CA MET A 194 5.31 -15.12 9.91
C MET A 194 5.65 -14.42 8.59
N VAL A 195 6.47 -15.08 7.79
CA VAL A 195 6.83 -14.66 6.44
C VAL A 195 6.21 -15.67 5.47
N GLY A 196 5.38 -15.18 4.57
CA GLY A 196 4.80 -15.96 3.49
C GLY A 196 5.60 -15.77 2.22
N ALA A 197 5.74 -16.84 1.46
CA ALA A 197 6.16 -16.77 0.06
C ALA A 197 4.99 -17.26 -0.81
N GLY A 198 4.80 -16.61 -1.95
CA GLY A 198 3.83 -17.06 -2.96
C GLY A 198 4.33 -16.76 -4.35
N THR A 199 3.84 -17.53 -5.33
CA THR A 199 4.03 -17.24 -6.75
C THR A 199 2.76 -16.55 -7.24
N GLY A 200 2.82 -15.24 -7.41
CA GLY A 200 1.71 -14.40 -7.84
C GLY A 200 1.40 -14.60 -9.31
N LEU A 201 0.55 -15.58 -9.67
CA LEU A 201 -0.18 -15.57 -10.94
C LEU A 201 -1.58 -16.19 -10.77
N GLY A 202 -2.56 -15.35 -10.42
CA GLY A 202 -3.91 -15.35 -10.99
C GLY A 202 -4.84 -16.57 -10.82
N GLY A 203 -4.45 -17.64 -10.14
CA GLY A 203 -5.36 -18.76 -9.90
C GLY A 203 -4.67 -19.97 -9.27
N ALA A 204 -5.10 -20.31 -8.05
CA ALA A 204 -4.88 -21.62 -7.41
C ALA A 204 -3.43 -22.06 -7.12
N ALA A 205 -2.43 -21.18 -7.10
CA ALA A 205 -1.07 -21.51 -6.66
C ALA A 205 -0.89 -21.23 -5.16
N GLY A 206 -0.45 -22.25 -4.41
CA GLY A 206 -0.42 -22.26 -2.95
C GLY A 206 0.58 -21.28 -2.34
N TRP A 207 0.09 -20.49 -1.38
CA TRP A 207 0.93 -19.72 -0.47
C TRP A 207 1.65 -20.66 0.49
N MET A 208 2.97 -20.57 0.59
CA MET A 208 3.74 -21.23 1.65
C MET A 208 3.96 -20.22 2.77
N VAL A 209 3.29 -20.44 3.91
CA VAL A 209 3.48 -19.62 5.11
C VAL A 209 4.50 -20.31 6.02
N GLY A 210 5.67 -19.70 6.18
CA GLY A 210 6.66 -20.12 7.17
C GLY A 210 6.34 -19.50 8.52
N ALA A 211 6.06 -20.32 9.53
CA ALA A 211 5.99 -19.84 10.90
C ALA A 211 7.41 -19.67 11.47
N GLY A 212 7.74 -18.46 11.94
CA GLY A 212 8.94 -18.25 12.77
C GLY A 212 8.97 -19.24 13.92
N THR A 213 10.15 -19.81 14.17
CA THR A 213 10.41 -21.00 15.01
C THR A 213 9.60 -21.04 16.30
N GLY A 214 8.48 -21.76 16.25
CA GLY A 214 7.92 -22.53 17.35
C GLY A 214 7.88 -23.97 16.87
N LEU A 215 8.67 -24.84 17.49
CA LEU A 215 8.71 -26.27 17.21
C LEU A 215 7.29 -26.86 17.28
N GLY A 216 6.74 -27.30 16.13
CA GLY A 216 5.65 -28.28 16.08
C GLY A 216 4.41 -27.87 15.29
N GLY A 217 4.05 -28.70 14.31
CA GLY A 217 2.66 -28.87 13.85
C GLY A 217 2.43 -28.57 12.37
N GLY A 218 2.50 -29.61 11.53
CA GLY A 218 2.12 -29.55 10.12
C GLY A 218 0.62 -29.37 9.91
N GLY A 219 0.25 -28.58 8.89
CA GLY A 219 -1.13 -28.38 8.47
C GLY A 219 -1.26 -28.50 6.95
N ARG A 220 -2.15 -29.40 6.50
CA ARG A 220 -2.46 -29.70 5.09
C ARG A 220 -3.21 -28.55 4.42
N ALA A 221 -2.87 -28.29 3.15
CA ALA A 221 -3.60 -27.41 2.24
C ALA A 221 -4.85 -28.10 1.68
N SER A 222 -5.95 -27.37 1.52
CA SER A 222 -7.09 -27.79 0.69
C SER A 222 -7.55 -26.64 -0.22
N ALA A 223 -7.82 -26.96 -1.48
CA ALA A 223 -8.23 -26.04 -2.53
C ALA A 223 -9.71 -26.26 -2.87
N GLY A 224 -10.49 -25.17 -2.94
CA GLY A 224 -11.89 -25.20 -3.38
C GLY A 224 -12.16 -24.02 -4.31
N GLY A 225 -12.55 -24.29 -5.56
CA GLY A 225 -12.76 -23.29 -6.61
C GLY A 225 -14.24 -23.07 -6.92
N VAL A 226 -14.61 -21.81 -7.24
CA VAL A 226 -15.94 -21.43 -7.75
C VAL A 226 -15.80 -20.35 -8.83
N ARG A 227 -16.56 -20.53 -9.93
CA ARG A 227 -16.61 -19.70 -11.16
C ARG A 227 -17.79 -18.71 -11.17
N GLY A 228 -17.63 -17.65 -11.96
CA GLY A 228 -18.63 -16.64 -12.38
C GLY A 228 -17.92 -15.29 -12.48
N GLY A 229 -18.07 -14.44 -13.50
CA GLY A 229 -19.06 -14.30 -14.59
C GLY A 229 -19.34 -12.78 -14.69
N GLY A 230 -18.86 -12.11 -15.75
CA GLY A 230 -18.68 -10.64 -15.75
C GLY A 230 -19.75 -9.80 -16.46
N SER A 231 -19.67 -8.48 -16.22
CA SER A 231 -20.14 -7.35 -17.05
C SER A 231 -19.63 -6.06 -16.36
N GLY A 232 -18.84 -5.17 -16.97
CA GLY A 232 -19.17 -4.28 -18.09
C GLY A 232 -19.49 -2.87 -17.57
N GLY A 233 -18.51 -1.94 -17.56
CA GLY A 233 -18.66 -0.56 -17.07
C GLY A 233 -17.97 0.48 -17.97
N GLY A 234 -18.68 1.56 -18.29
CA GLY A 234 -18.25 2.65 -19.16
C GLY A 234 -17.49 3.77 -18.43
N GLY A 235 -16.44 4.28 -19.08
CA GLY A 235 -15.49 5.24 -18.50
C GLY A 235 -15.86 6.72 -18.65
N CYS A 236 -15.40 7.52 -17.68
CA CYS A 236 -15.24 8.96 -17.80
C CYS A 236 -13.86 9.25 -18.40
N VAL A 237 -13.84 9.97 -19.52
CA VAL A 237 -12.61 10.31 -20.25
C VAL A 237 -12.01 11.61 -19.69
N ALA A 238 -10.69 11.62 -19.48
CA ALA A 238 -9.88 12.79 -19.17
C ALA A 238 -9.66 13.69 -20.39
#